data_AF-A0A3B9BQ23-F1
#
_entry.id   AF-A0A3B9BQ23-F1
#
_cell.length_a   1.000
_cell.length_b   1.000
_cell.length_c   1.000
_cell.angle_alpha   90.00
_cell.angle_beta   90.00
_cell.angle_gamma   90.00
#
_symmetry.space_group_name_H-M   'P 1'
#
loop_
_entity.id
_entity.type
_entity.pdbx_description
1 polymer ?
#
loop_
_entity_poly.entity_id
_entity_poly.type
_entity_poly.pdbx_seq_one_letter_code
_entity_poly.pdbx_strand_id
1 'polypeptide(L)'
;MEATLAGMTRSRNPKFGHYVGEFLTPGIGHILASARCDYVFFDMEHSGFSFETLKQAVRYFEAAGVPVIVRSPSKDYDVIARICDAGAEGIMVPMIKDAAEAAQ
;
A
#
# COMPACT_ATOMS: atom_id res chain seq x y z
N MET A 1 -18.26 5.07 -8.59
CA MET A 1 -17.27 5.67 -7.67
C MET A 1 -16.12 4.70 -7.60
N GLU A 2 -14.91 5.14 -7.93
CA GLU A 2 -13.69 4.38 -7.60
C GLU A 2 -13.67 4.07 -6.11
N ALA A 3 -13.37 2.82 -5.77
CA ALA A 3 -13.28 2.39 -4.39
C ALA A 3 -11.93 2.83 -3.82
N THR A 4 -11.90 4.00 -3.17
CA THR A 4 -10.71 4.48 -2.46
C THR A 4 -10.57 3.81 -1.10
N LEU A 5 -9.34 3.71 -0.61
CA LEU A 5 -9.02 3.21 0.72
C LEU A 5 -9.75 4.01 1.82
N ALA A 6 -9.78 5.34 1.69
CA ALA A 6 -10.51 6.22 2.61
C ALA A 6 -12.03 6.03 2.54
N GLY A 7 -12.58 5.60 1.40
CA GLY A 7 -13.98 5.22 1.28
C GLY A 7 -14.27 3.92 2.03
N MET A 8 -13.35 2.96 1.97
CA MET A 8 -13.50 1.65 2.61
C MET A 8 -13.59 1.73 4.13
N THR A 9 -12.89 2.66 4.76
CA THR A 9 -12.89 2.85 6.23
C THR A 9 -14.21 3.37 6.79
N ARG A 10 -15.10 3.90 5.93
CA ARG A 10 -16.42 4.42 6.33
C ARG A 10 -17.46 3.32 6.58
N SER A 11 -17.14 2.08 6.22
CA SER A 11 -18.01 0.90 6.38
C SER A 11 -17.36 -0.13 7.30
N ARG A 12 -18.17 -0.83 8.09
CA ARG A 12 -17.71 -1.95 8.93
C ARG A 12 -17.67 -3.29 8.20
N ASN A 13 -18.09 -3.33 6.93
CA ASN A 13 -18.01 -4.56 6.14
C ASN A 13 -16.53 -4.99 6.02
N PRO A 14 -16.24 -6.30 6.02
CA PRO A 14 -14.87 -6.76 5.82
C PRO A 14 -14.30 -6.24 4.50
N LYS A 15 -12.98 -6.08 4.47
CA LYS A 15 -12.19 -5.71 3.29
C LYS A 15 -11.11 -6.76 3.14
N PHE A 16 -10.97 -7.31 1.94
CA PHE A 16 -10.06 -8.40 1.66
C PHE A 16 -8.95 -7.89 0.75
N GLY A 17 -7.74 -7.81 1.30
CA GLY A 17 -6.56 -7.41 0.54
C GLY A 17 -5.57 -8.55 0.35
N HIS A 18 -4.59 -8.32 -0.54
CA HIS A 18 -3.50 -9.26 -0.78
C HIS A 18 -2.14 -8.66 -0.39
N TYR A 19 -1.26 -9.46 0.20
CA TYR A 19 0.13 -9.09 0.51
C TYR A 19 1.03 -9.22 -0.71
N VAL A 20 1.85 -8.21 -1.00
CA VAL A 20 2.87 -8.25 -2.07
C VAL A 20 4.23 -7.93 -1.45
N GLY A 21 5.13 -8.91 -1.48
CA GLY A 21 6.48 -8.80 -0.92
C GLY A 21 7.55 -9.66 -1.59
N GLU A 22 7.19 -10.58 -2.48
CA GLU A 22 8.15 -11.48 -3.14
C GLU A 22 8.51 -11.00 -4.56
N PHE A 23 7.49 -10.75 -5.39
CA PHE A 23 7.69 -10.36 -6.78
C PHE A 23 6.67 -9.30 -7.21
N LEU A 24 7.04 -8.56 -8.26
CA LEU A 24 6.19 -7.59 -8.93
C LEU A 24 6.15 -7.90 -10.43
N THR A 25 4.97 -7.90 -11.02
CA THR A 25 4.79 -7.97 -12.47
C THR A 25 3.83 -6.88 -12.93
N PRO A 26 3.95 -6.36 -14.17
CA PRO A 26 3.05 -5.32 -14.67
C PRO A 26 1.55 -5.70 -14.60
N GLY A 27 1.24 -7.00 -14.71
CA GLY A 27 -0.13 -7.50 -14.66
C GLY A 27 -0.69 -7.75 -13.26
N ILE A 28 0.12 -7.64 -12.19
CA ILE A 28 -0.29 -8.05 -10.84
C ILE A 28 -1.54 -7.30 -10.35
N GLY A 29 -1.68 -6.02 -10.67
CA GLY A 29 -2.87 -5.24 -10.32
C GLY A 29 -4.15 -5.85 -10.91
N HIS A 30 -4.15 -6.18 -12.20
CA HIS A 30 -5.30 -6.78 -12.86
C HIS A 30 -5.59 -8.20 -12.37
N ILE A 31 -4.56 -8.97 -12.01
CA ILE A 31 -4.73 -10.29 -11.39
C ILE A 31 -5.46 -10.15 -10.06
N LEU A 32 -5.03 -9.23 -9.20
CA LEU A 32 -5.65 -9.01 -7.88
C LEU A 32 -7.06 -8.42 -7.99
N ALA A 33 -7.30 -7.50 -8.93
CA ALA A 33 -8.64 -6.99 -9.23
C ALA A 33 -9.58 -8.14 -9.67
N SER A 34 -9.09 -9.04 -10.53
CA SER A 34 -9.85 -10.21 -10.99
C SER A 34 -10.13 -11.20 -9.86
N ALA A 35 -9.23 -11.30 -8.88
CA ALA A 35 -9.41 -12.05 -7.64
C ALA A 35 -10.35 -11.35 -6.63
N ARG A 36 -10.88 -10.17 -6.98
CA ARG A 36 -11.78 -9.35 -6.14
C ARG A 36 -11.12 -8.87 -4.84
N CYS A 37 -9.83 -8.59 -4.87
CA CYS A 37 -9.18 -7.88 -3.78
C CYS A 37 -9.68 -6.43 -3.72
N ASP A 38 -10.05 -5.98 -2.53
CA ASP A 38 -10.45 -4.60 -2.27
C ASP A 38 -9.22 -3.67 -2.28
N TYR A 39 -8.07 -4.15 -1.81
CA TYR A 39 -6.84 -3.37 -1.76
C TYR A 39 -5.61 -4.28 -1.86
N VAL A 40 -4.43 -3.69 -2.00
CA VAL A 40 -3.16 -4.39 -1.88
C VAL A 40 -2.34 -3.83 -0.73
N PHE A 41 -1.68 -4.73 -0.01
CA PHE A 41 -0.69 -4.42 1.01
C PHE A 41 0.71 -4.66 0.42
N PHE A 42 1.40 -3.58 0.08
CA PHE A 42 2.74 -3.61 -0.50
C PHE A 42 3.78 -3.42 0.59
N ASP A 43 4.63 -4.43 0.79
CA ASP A 43 5.57 -4.43 1.90
C ASP A 43 6.95 -3.97 1.46
N MET A 44 7.50 -2.93 2.10
CA MET A 44 8.90 -2.53 1.94
C MET A 44 9.76 -2.81 3.18
N GLU A 45 9.18 -3.30 4.30
CA GLU A 45 9.92 -3.59 5.54
C GLU A 45 10.56 -4.98 5.52
N HIS A 46 9.85 -5.97 4.96
CA HIS A 46 10.32 -7.36 4.89
C HIS A 46 10.39 -7.90 3.46
N SER A 47 10.63 -7.00 2.49
CA SER A 47 10.92 -7.35 1.11
C SER A 47 12.25 -6.73 0.65
N GLY A 48 12.67 -7.08 -0.57
CA GLY A 48 13.78 -6.43 -1.27
C GLY A 48 13.38 -5.22 -2.12
N PHE A 49 12.15 -4.70 -1.99
CA PHE A 49 11.65 -3.67 -2.89
C PHE A 49 12.26 -2.29 -2.62
N SER A 50 12.67 -1.63 -3.70
CA SER A 50 13.18 -0.27 -3.66
C SER A 50 12.07 0.75 -3.93
N PHE A 51 12.37 2.04 -3.75
CA PHE A 51 11.48 3.12 -4.19
C PHE A 51 11.21 3.13 -5.70
N GLU A 52 12.13 2.62 -6.51
CA GLU A 52 11.88 2.48 -7.96
C GLU A 52 10.81 1.42 -8.22
N THR A 53 10.91 0.28 -7.53
CA THR A 53 9.89 -0.77 -7.58
C THR A 53 8.55 -0.29 -7.04
N LEU A 54 8.54 0.49 -5.95
CA LEU A 54 7.32 1.10 -5.43
C LEU A 54 6.63 1.98 -6.48
N LYS A 55 7.37 2.85 -7.16
CA LYS A 55 6.81 3.72 -8.21
C LYS A 55 6.14 2.92 -9.32
N GLN A 56 6.78 1.83 -9.76
CA GLN A 56 6.19 0.91 -10.74
C GLN A 56 4.92 0.24 -10.19
N ALA A 57 4.99 -0.29 -8.96
CA ALA A 57 3.89 -0.98 -8.32
C ALA A 57 2.66 -0.07 -8.19
N VAL A 58 2.82 1.16 -7.70
CA VAL A 58 1.73 2.13 -7.60
C VAL A 58 1.04 2.34 -8.95
N ARG A 59 1.81 2.49 -10.04
CA ARG A 59 1.22 2.63 -11.38
C ARG A 59 0.47 1.38 -11.84
N TYR A 60 0.97 0.18 -11.53
CA TYR A 60 0.29 -1.07 -11.88
C TYR A 60 -1.03 -1.25 -11.13
N PHE A 61 -1.07 -0.86 -9.85
CA PHE A 61 -2.27 -0.93 -9.04
C PHE A 61 -3.29 0.15 -9.40
N GLU A 62 -2.83 1.38 -9.66
CA GLU A 62 -3.65 2.48 -10.19
C GLU A 62 -4.31 2.07 -11.52
N ALA A 63 -3.55 1.53 -12.48
CA ALA A 63 -4.08 1.09 -13.76
C ALA A 63 -5.15 -0.01 -13.64
N ALA A 64 -5.13 -0.77 -12.54
CA ALA A 64 -6.11 -1.81 -12.24
C ALA A 64 -7.26 -1.33 -11.34
N GLY A 65 -7.23 -0.07 -10.87
CA GLY A 65 -8.21 0.47 -9.92
C GLY A 65 -8.16 -0.20 -8.54
N VAL A 66 -6.99 -0.69 -8.12
CA VAL A 66 -6.77 -1.34 -6.82
C VAL A 66 -5.99 -0.39 -5.92
N PRO A 67 -6.54 0.11 -4.80
CA PRO A 67 -5.81 0.99 -3.90
C PRO A 67 -4.68 0.23 -3.18
N VAL A 68 -3.56 0.93 -2.92
CA VAL A 68 -2.36 0.37 -2.29
C VAL A 68 -2.08 1.00 -0.92
N ILE A 69 -1.90 0.13 0.08
CA ILE A 69 -1.27 0.45 1.36
C ILE A 69 0.19 0.04 1.29
N VAL A 70 1.10 0.96 1.59
CA VAL A 70 2.54 0.66 1.62
C VAL A 70 3.02 0.55 3.06
N ARG A 71 3.70 -0.56 3.42
CA ARG A 71 4.47 -0.62 4.67
C ARG A 71 5.78 0.12 4.47
N SER A 72 6.03 1.14 5.27
CA SER A 72 7.32 1.81 5.29
C SER A 72 8.40 0.91 5.92
N PRO A 73 9.65 0.90 5.42
CA PRO A 73 10.75 0.18 6.08
C PRO A 73 11.20 0.83 7.40
N SER A 74 10.90 2.11 7.60
CA SER A 74 11.23 2.84 8.82
C SER A 74 10.16 3.89 9.16
N LYS A 75 10.36 4.61 10.27
CA LYS A 75 9.49 5.71 10.71
C LYS A 75 10.02 7.08 10.25
N ASP A 76 11.09 7.09 9.45
CA ASP A 76 11.77 8.32 9.09
C ASP A 76 10.91 9.16 8.13
N TYR A 77 10.83 10.46 8.40
CA TYR A 77 9.99 11.37 7.63
C TYR A 77 10.31 11.35 6.13
N ASP A 78 11.59 11.31 5.75
CA ASP A 78 12.02 11.32 4.35
C ASP A 78 11.59 10.04 3.61
N VAL A 79 11.54 8.90 4.31
CA VAL A 79 11.03 7.65 3.76
C VAL A 79 9.52 7.73 3.56
N ILE A 80 8.78 8.18 4.58
CA ILE A 80 7.31 8.32 4.52
C ILE A 80 6.89 9.33 3.46
N ALA A 81 7.55 10.49 3.38
CA ALA A 81 7.29 11.52 2.38
C ALA A 81 7.46 10.98 0.95
N ARG A 82 8.50 10.20 0.71
CA ARG A 82 8.72 9.57 -0.61
C ARG A 82 7.68 8.51 -0.95
N ILE A 83 7.14 7.81 0.05
CA ILE A 83 6.00 6.89 -0.14
C ILE A 83 4.74 7.68 -0.53
N CYS A 84 4.47 8.80 0.13
CA CYS A 84 3.38 9.72 -0.25
C CYS A 84 3.57 10.23 -1.69
N ASP A 85 4.76 10.71 -2.04
CA ASP A 85 5.09 11.23 -3.37
C ASP A 85 4.97 10.17 -4.48
N ALA A 86 5.18 8.89 -4.15
CA ALA A 86 4.98 7.79 -5.10
C ALA A 86 3.48 7.60 -5.44
N GLY A 87 2.57 8.10 -4.61
CA GLY A 87 1.13 8.01 -4.78
C GLY A 87 0.48 6.86 -4.00
N ALA A 88 1.08 6.43 -2.88
CA ALA A 88 0.43 5.47 -1.99
C ALA A 88 -0.88 6.04 -1.42
N GLU A 89 -1.95 5.24 -1.41
CA GLU A 89 -3.25 5.66 -0.86
C GLU A 89 -3.32 5.52 0.66
N GLY A 90 -2.48 4.65 1.23
CA GLY A 90 -2.32 4.47 2.66
C GLY A 90 -0.91 4.07 3.02
N ILE A 91 -0.53 4.34 4.27
CA ILE A 91 0.77 4.00 4.83
C ILE A 91 0.58 3.17 6.08
N MET A 92 1.28 2.05 6.15
CA MET A 92 1.44 1.27 7.37
C MET A 92 2.82 1.58 7.96
N VAL A 93 2.82 2.32 9.07
CA VAL A 93 4.07 2.64 9.78
C VAL A 93 4.43 1.46 10.69
N PRO A 94 5.65 0.90 10.59
CA PRO A 94 6.01 -0.30 11.33
C PRO A 94 6.19 -0.01 12.82
N MET A 95 5.91 -1.01 13.66
CA MET A 95 6.36 -1.07 15.06
C MET A 95 6.04 0.16 15.92
N ILE A 96 4.89 0.82 15.72
CA ILE A 96 4.40 1.88 16.62
C ILE A 96 4.11 1.28 18.00
N LYS A 97 4.79 1.76 19.04
CA LYS A 97 4.77 1.17 20.38
C LYS A 97 3.73 1.78 21.30
N ASP A 98 3.41 3.06 21.09
CA ASP A 98 2.49 3.81 21.94
C ASP A 98 1.82 4.96 21.18
N ALA A 99 0.89 5.63 21.87
CA ALA A 99 0.11 6.74 21.29
C ALA A 99 0.94 8.00 21.04
N ALA A 100 2.05 8.20 21.78
CA ALA A 100 2.90 9.37 21.59
C ALA A 100 3.72 9.23 20.31
N GLU A 101 4.20 8.01 20.01
CA GLU A 101 4.86 7.67 18.76
C GLU A 101 3.89 7.75 17.57
N ALA A 102 2.63 7.33 17.73
CA ALA A 102 1.61 7.42 16.68
C ALA A 102 1.22 8.86 16.30
N ALA A 103 1.43 9.82 17.19
CA ALA A 103 1.04 11.22 17.01
C ALA A 103 2.12 12.07 16.32
N GLN A 104 3.33 11.52 16.12
CA GLN A 104 4.43 12.16 15.39
C GLN A 104 4.24 11.97 13.89
#